data_AF-A0A9Q1CRJ2-F1
#
_entry.id   AF-A0A9Q1CRJ2-F1
#
_cell.length_a   1.000
_cell.length_b   1.000
_cell.length_c   1.000
_cell.angle_alpha   90.00
_cell.angle_beta   90.00
_cell.angle_gamma   90.00
#
_symmetry.space_group_name_H-M   'P 1'
#
loop_
_entity.id
_entity.type
_entity.pdbx_description
1 polymer ?
#
loop_
_entity_poly.entity_id
_entity_poly.type
_entity_poly.pdbx_seq_one_letter_code
_entity_poly.pdbx_strand_id
1 'polypeptide(L)'
;MGYRNYVDFVTYPQANSKLDAVLAKGEYYKVKPAPPISRSDHTTIHILPIFTEKHRESQPRKKKLKPDLSKDNVDILRDALDTTNWNVFRESSNNINELTEAVSCYINFVFFRK
;
A
#
# COMPACT_ATOMS: atom_id res chain seq x y z
N MET A 1 -4.95 40.88 -2.11
CA MET A 1 -4.50 39.49 -2.36
C MET A 1 -3.03 39.40 -1.98
N GLY A 2 -2.71 39.01 -0.73
CA GLY A 2 -1.33 39.00 -0.23
C GLY A 2 -0.60 37.70 -0.52
N TYR A 3 0.73 37.78 -0.70
CA TYR A 3 1.62 36.62 -0.67
C TYR A 3 1.87 36.21 0.78
N ARG A 4 1.88 34.92 1.05
CA ARG A 4 2.20 34.37 2.38
C ARG A 4 3.60 33.76 2.35
N ASN A 5 4.39 34.03 3.39
CA ASN A 5 5.64 33.34 3.62
C ASN A 5 5.38 31.97 4.25
N TYR A 6 6.01 30.93 3.69
CA TYR A 6 5.91 29.56 4.17
C TYR A 6 7.06 29.13 5.07
N VAL A 7 8.15 29.88 5.08
CA VAL A 7 9.31 29.62 5.92
C VAL A 7 9.20 30.55 7.12
N ASP A 8 8.81 30.01 8.28
CA ASP A 8 8.69 30.77 9.54
C ASP A 8 9.65 30.26 10.63
N PHE A 9 10.67 29.52 10.21
CA PHE A 9 11.70 28.96 11.08
C PHE A 9 13.08 29.51 10.72
N VAL A 10 14.04 29.28 11.61
CA VAL A 10 15.45 29.67 11.43
C VAL A 10 16.02 28.93 10.23
N THR A 11 16.45 29.69 9.21
CA THR A 11 17.11 29.11 8.03
C THR A 11 18.62 29.19 8.11
N TYR A 12 19.13 30.02 9.02
CA TYR A 12 20.55 30.18 9.28
C TYR A 12 20.88 29.83 10.73
N PRO A 13 21.24 28.56 11.03
CA PRO A 13 21.41 28.10 12.41
C PRO A 13 22.57 28.81 13.14
N GLN A 14 23.63 29.20 12.43
CA GLN A 14 24.83 29.78 13.06
C GLN A 14 24.56 31.14 13.71
N ALA A 15 23.75 31.99 13.08
CA ALA A 15 23.35 33.29 13.65
C ALA A 15 21.91 33.29 14.18
N ASN A 16 21.27 32.12 14.29
CA ASN A 16 19.89 31.96 14.75
C ASN A 16 18.90 32.91 14.06
N SER A 17 19.07 33.13 12.77
CA SER A 17 18.34 34.13 12.00
C SER A 17 17.53 33.51 10.86
N LYS A 18 16.49 34.23 10.46
CA LYS A 18 15.67 33.93 9.28
C LYS A 18 16.15 34.83 8.16
N LEU A 19 16.89 34.25 7.21
CA LEU A 19 17.41 34.98 6.05
C LEU A 19 16.57 34.73 4.81
N ASP A 20 15.90 33.58 4.73
CA ASP A 20 15.21 33.14 3.54
C ASP A 20 13.68 33.30 3.68
N ALA A 21 13.04 33.71 2.58
CA ALA A 21 11.59 33.83 2.48
C ALA A 21 11.09 33.07 1.26
N VAL A 22 10.08 32.22 1.46
CA VAL A 22 9.39 31.52 0.37
C VAL A 22 7.96 32.02 0.31
N LEU A 23 7.71 32.87 -0.68
CA LEU A 23 6.43 33.51 -0.87
C LEU A 23 5.59 32.75 -1.88
N ALA A 24 4.36 32.39 -1.51
CA ALA A 24 3.36 31.88 -2.45
C ALA A 24 1.98 32.47 -2.17
N LYS A 25 1.13 32.45 -3.18
CA LYS A 25 -0.25 32.94 -3.11
C LYS A 25 -1.18 31.78 -2.76
N GLY A 26 -1.92 31.90 -1.66
CA GLY A 26 -2.83 30.85 -1.18
C GLY A 26 -2.15 29.80 -0.30
N GLU A 27 -2.91 28.79 0.14
CA GLU A 27 -2.43 27.70 1.01
C GLU A 27 -2.33 26.37 0.23
N TYR A 28 -1.35 26.28 -0.66
CA TYR A 28 -1.18 25.11 -1.54
C TYR A 28 0.00 24.21 -1.18
N TYR A 29 0.91 24.69 -0.32
CA TYR A 29 2.14 23.98 0.02
C TYR A 29 2.31 23.79 1.53
N LYS A 30 3.00 22.73 1.93
CA LYS A 30 3.51 22.49 3.27
C LYS A 30 5.02 22.52 3.21
N VAL A 31 5.64 23.27 4.12
CA VAL A 31 7.10 23.38 4.20
C VAL A 31 7.59 22.67 5.45
N LYS A 32 8.66 21.90 5.30
CA LYS A 32 9.36 21.24 6.40
C LYS A 32 10.85 21.58 6.35
N PRO A 33 11.48 21.89 7.49
CA PRO A 33 12.93 22.01 7.55
C PRO A 33 13.58 20.65 7.30
N ALA A 34 14.75 20.66 6.66
CA ALA A 34 15.56 19.50 6.36
C ALA A 34 17.03 19.79 6.70
N PRO A 35 17.84 18.76 6.96
CA PRO A 35 19.24 18.95 7.31
C PRO A 35 19.99 19.80 6.26
N PRO A 36 21.00 20.58 6.69
CA PRO A 36 21.88 21.28 5.78
C PRO A 36 22.61 20.28 4.88
N ILE A 37 22.80 20.64 3.62
CA ILE A 37 23.56 19.82 2.68
C ILE A 37 25.05 20.05 2.95
N SER A 38 25.75 19.00 3.38
CA SER A 38 27.21 19.02 3.62
C SER A 38 27.60 20.11 4.63
N ARG A 39 28.48 21.05 4.24
CA ARG A 39 28.98 22.17 5.05
C ARG A 39 28.23 23.48 4.84
N SER A 40 27.04 23.44 4.23
CA SER A 40 26.18 24.61 4.10
C SER A 40 25.82 25.16 5.48
N ASP A 41 25.98 26.46 5.64
CA ASP A 41 25.50 27.23 6.78
C ASP A 41 23.99 27.57 6.69
N HIS A 42 23.36 27.25 5.56
CA HIS A 42 21.92 27.31 5.36
C HIS A 42 21.22 25.96 5.58
N THR A 43 20.03 26.02 6.16
CA THR A 43 19.10 24.90 6.33
C THR A 43 18.34 24.64 5.03
N THR A 44 18.24 23.38 4.62
CA THR A 44 17.46 23.00 3.44
C THR A 44 15.98 22.97 3.78
N ILE A 45 15.11 23.28 2.82
CA ILE A 45 13.65 23.20 3.00
C ILE A 45 13.03 22.20 2.03
N HIS A 46 12.08 21.41 2.52
CA HIS A 46 11.26 20.54 1.70
C HIS A 46 9.85 21.12 1.56
N ILE A 47 9.48 21.48 0.34
CA ILE A 47 8.17 22.01 -0.02
C ILE A 47 7.36 20.89 -0.66
N LEU A 48 6.22 20.56 -0.07
CA LEU A 48 5.31 19.53 -0.56
C LEU A 48 3.95 20.18 -0.91
N PRO A 49 3.36 19.88 -2.07
CA PRO A 49 1.99 20.30 -2.34
C PRO A 49 1.03 19.66 -1.32
N ILE A 50 0.02 20.42 -0.90
CA ILE A 50 -1.04 19.95 -0.01
C ILE A 50 -1.99 19.01 -0.74
N PHE A 51 -2.11 19.17 -2.05
CA PHE A 51 -2.95 18.31 -2.87
C PHE A 51 -2.35 16.90 -2.96
N THR A 52 -3.09 15.93 -2.45
CA THR A 52 -2.83 14.51 -2.64
C THR A 52 -3.41 14.07 -3.97
N GLU A 53 -2.60 13.42 -4.81
CA GLU A 53 -3.09 12.78 -6.04
C GLU A 53 -4.33 11.94 -5.74
N LYS A 54 -5.41 12.08 -6.52
CA LYS A 54 -6.66 11.31 -6.33
C LYS A 54 -6.42 9.79 -6.22
N HIS A 55 -5.36 9.29 -6.85
CA HIS A 55 -4.94 7.89 -6.80
C HIS A 55 -4.30 7.46 -5.47
N ARG A 56 -3.70 8.39 -4.71
CA ARG A 56 -3.18 8.12 -3.36
C ARG A 56 -4.27 8.16 -2.29
N GLU A 57 -5.34 8.92 -2.53
CA GLU A 57 -6.52 8.96 -1.64
C GLU A 57 -7.38 7.69 -1.76
N SER A 58 -7.39 7.05 -2.93
CA SER A 58 -7.95 5.71 -3.03
C SER A 58 -7.05 4.75 -2.26
N GLN A 59 -7.46 4.40 -1.03
CA GLN A 59 -6.88 3.26 -0.30
C GLN A 59 -6.71 2.09 -1.28
N PRO A 60 -5.60 1.33 -1.20
CA PRO A 60 -5.42 0.16 -2.05
C PRO A 60 -6.60 -0.76 -1.82
N ARG A 61 -7.58 -0.71 -2.73
CA ARG A 61 -8.72 -1.61 -2.69
C ARG A 61 -8.11 -2.99 -2.78
N LYS A 62 -8.34 -3.81 -1.76
CA LYS A 62 -8.06 -5.24 -1.84
C LYS A 62 -8.80 -5.73 -3.07
N LYS A 63 -8.09 -5.86 -4.20
CA LYS A 63 -8.65 -6.47 -5.40
C LYS A 63 -9.00 -7.88 -4.94
N LYS A 64 -10.30 -8.18 -4.87
CA LYS A 64 -10.71 -9.57 -4.74
C LYS A 64 -10.10 -10.26 -5.96
N LEU A 65 -9.16 -11.18 -5.72
CA LEU A 65 -8.62 -12.05 -6.76
C LEU A 65 -9.85 -12.70 -7.40
N LYS A 66 -10.17 -12.30 -8.63
CA LYS A 66 -11.17 -13.01 -9.41
C LYS A 66 -10.49 -14.31 -9.81
N PRO A 67 -11.12 -15.47 -9.58
CA PRO A 67 -10.58 -16.73 -10.05
C PRO A 67 -10.40 -16.62 -11.57
N ASP A 68 -9.22 -16.98 -12.05
CA ASP A 68 -8.91 -16.98 -13.47
C ASP A 68 -9.58 -18.19 -14.11
N LEU A 69 -10.70 -17.93 -14.80
CA LEU A 69 -11.54 -18.92 -15.47
C LEU A 69 -11.07 -19.20 -16.92
N SER A 70 -9.80 -18.91 -17.24
CA SER A 70 -9.20 -19.37 -18.49
C SER A 70 -9.30 -20.90 -18.63
N LYS A 71 -9.46 -21.38 -19.87
CA LYS A 71 -9.62 -22.81 -20.17
C LYS A 71 -8.47 -23.64 -19.61
N ASP A 72 -7.24 -23.16 -19.76
CA ASP A 72 -6.04 -23.85 -19.27
C ASP A 72 -6.06 -24.03 -17.76
N ASN A 73 -6.50 -23.01 -17.01
CA ASN A 73 -6.62 -23.10 -15.55
C ASN A 73 -7.75 -24.04 -15.12
N VAL A 74 -8.88 -24.03 -15.84
CA VAL A 74 -9.97 -24.96 -15.58
C VAL A 74 -9.54 -26.41 -15.79
N ASP A 75 -8.75 -26.69 -16.82
CA ASP A 75 -8.26 -28.04 -17.10
C ASP A 75 -7.21 -28.48 -16.07
N ILE A 76 -6.31 -27.58 -15.62
CA ILE A 76 -5.40 -27.84 -14.50
C ILE A 76 -6.16 -28.11 -13.19
N LEU A 77 -7.23 -27.36 -12.91
CA LEU A 77 -8.06 -27.57 -11.72
C LEU A 77 -8.77 -28.91 -11.74
N ARG A 78 -9.26 -29.34 -12.91
CA ARG A 78 -9.86 -30.66 -13.10
C ARG A 78 -8.86 -31.77 -12.82
N ASP A 79 -7.69 -31.70 -13.44
CA ASP A 79 -6.63 -32.69 -13.25
C ASP A 79 -6.18 -32.77 -11.77
N ALA A 80 -6.06 -31.63 -11.09
CA ALA A 80 -5.75 -31.59 -9.65
C ALA A 80 -6.82 -32.28 -8.79
N LEU A 81 -8.11 -32.08 -9.07
CA LEU A 81 -9.20 -32.72 -8.33
C LEU A 81 -9.34 -34.21 -8.63
N ASP A 82 -9.10 -34.61 -9.88
CA ASP A 82 -9.17 -36.01 -10.32
C ASP A 82 -8.01 -36.84 -9.75
N THR A 83 -6.83 -36.25 -9.61
CA THR A 83 -5.65 -36.90 -9.00
C THR A 83 -5.66 -36.90 -7.47
N THR A 84 -6.57 -36.13 -6.84
CA THR A 84 -6.63 -36.04 -5.37
C THR A 84 -7.13 -37.34 -4.75
N ASN A 85 -6.37 -37.87 -3.78
CA ASN A 85 -6.81 -39.01 -2.99
C ASN A 85 -7.85 -38.59 -1.94
N TRP A 86 -9.14 -38.74 -2.29
CA TRP A 86 -10.26 -38.37 -1.43
C TRP A 86 -10.39 -39.23 -0.16
N ASN A 87 -9.78 -40.42 -0.11
CA ASN A 87 -9.84 -41.29 1.06
C ASN A 87 -9.12 -40.69 2.26
N VAL A 88 -8.09 -39.87 2.03
CA VAL A 88 -7.35 -39.19 3.10
C VAL A 88 -8.27 -38.30 3.94
N PHE A 89 -9.25 -37.64 3.33
CA PHE A 89 -10.23 -36.82 4.05
C PHE A 89 -11.21 -37.66 4.86
N ARG A 90 -11.58 -38.84 4.36
CA ARG A 90 -12.47 -39.78 5.07
C ARG A 90 -11.78 -40.44 6.26
N GLU A 91 -10.50 -40.78 6.12
CA GLU A 91 -9.71 -41.44 7.17
C GLU A 91 -9.33 -40.47 8.31
N SER A 92 -9.19 -39.18 7.99
CA SER A 92 -8.81 -38.14 8.96
C SER A 92 -9.99 -37.49 9.69
N SER A 93 -11.22 -37.70 9.22
CA SER A 93 -12.42 -37.05 9.79
C SER A 93 -13.28 -38.06 10.53
N ASN A 94 -13.61 -37.77 11.79
CA ASN A 94 -14.48 -38.62 12.60
C ASN A 94 -15.97 -38.26 12.42
N ASN A 95 -16.24 -37.04 11.95
CA ASN A 95 -17.59 -36.49 11.79
C ASN A 95 -17.82 -35.98 10.36
N ILE A 96 -19.09 -36.01 9.91
CA ILE A 96 -19.45 -35.49 8.58
C ILE A 96 -19.21 -33.98 8.44
N ASN A 97 -19.34 -33.23 9.53
CA ASN A 97 -19.08 -31.79 9.55
C ASN A 97 -17.59 -31.50 9.34
N GLU A 98 -16.72 -32.24 10.01
CA GLU A 98 -15.25 -32.13 9.87
C GLU A 98 -14.81 -32.51 8.45
N LEU A 99 -15.39 -33.57 7.89
CA LEU A 99 -15.15 -33.97 6.51
C LEU A 99 -15.54 -32.86 5.52
N THR A 100 -16.74 -32.29 5.71
CA THR A 100 -17.26 -31.24 4.84
C THR A 100 -16.40 -29.98 4.93
N GLU A 101 -15.95 -29.62 6.13
CA GLU A 101 -15.06 -28.48 6.36
C GLU A 101 -13.68 -28.71 5.72
N ALA A 102 -13.08 -29.89 5.91
CA ALA A 102 -11.78 -30.24 5.34
C ALA A 102 -11.80 -30.23 3.80
N VAL A 103 -12.83 -30.82 3.20
CA VAL A 103 -13.03 -30.83 1.74
C VAL A 103 -13.27 -29.41 1.22
N SER A 104 -14.10 -28.62 1.90
CA SER A 104 -14.36 -27.22 1.51
C SER A 104 -13.09 -26.35 1.57
N CYS A 105 -12.28 -26.54 2.61
CA CYS A 105 -11.00 -25.86 2.76
C CYS A 105 -10.02 -26.24 1.65
N TYR A 106 -9.95 -27.54 1.31
CA TYR A 106 -9.09 -28.02 0.22
C TYR A 106 -9.51 -27.45 -1.14
N ILE A 107 -10.81 -27.50 -1.48
CA ILE A 107 -11.33 -26.94 -2.73
C ILE A 107 -11.03 -25.44 -2.81
N ASN A 108 -11.23 -24.69 -1.71
CA ASN A 108 -10.89 -23.27 -1.68
C ASN A 108 -9.39 -23.01 -1.85
N PHE A 109 -8.52 -23.85 -1.28
CA PHE A 109 -7.08 -23.75 -1.46
C PHE A 109 -6.67 -23.96 -2.92
N VAL A 110 -7.26 -24.97 -3.59
CA VAL A 110 -6.99 -25.27 -4.99
C VAL A 110 -7.51 -24.16 -5.91
N PHE A 111 -8.69 -23.60 -5.60
CA PHE A 111 -9.36 -22.60 -6.43
C PHE A 111 -8.80 -21.17 -6.27
N PHE A 112 -8.26 -20.82 -5.10
CA PHE A 112 -7.76 -19.48 -4.78
C PHE A 112 -6.24 -19.42 -4.60
N ARG A 113 -5.47 -20.31 -5.26
CA ARG A 113 -3.99 -20.26 -5.24
C ARG A 113 -3.51 -18.83 -5.44
N LYS A 114 -2.85 -18.29 -4.41
CA LYS A 114 -2.16 -17.00 -4.43
C LYS A 114 -0.78 -17.16 -5.03
#